data_AF-A0A1I4V7S8-F1
#
_entry.id   AF-A0A1I4V7S8-F1
#
_cell.length_a   1.000
_cell.length_b   1.000
_cell.length_c   1.000
_cell.angle_alpha   90.00
_cell.angle_beta   90.00
_cell.angle_gamma   90.00
#
_symmetry.space_group_name_H-M   'P 1'
#
loop_
_entity.id
_entity.type
_entity.pdbx_description
1 polymer ?
#
loop_
_entity_poly.entity_id
_entity_poly.type
_entity_poly.pdbx_seq_one_letter_code
_entity_poly.pdbx_strand_id
1 'polypeptide(L)'
;GAIVEFSGKAQWMPMIGGLRKKVRNSGEIATWEAHVVYENDEFLYELGDEPILRHKPTMGEPGKPIAAYSIAVLKSGEKSREVMTFAQIEKVRAVSRAKNNGPWVQWWGEMARKTVARRHSKVLPMSTDLDDLMRRDDDLYDFKGAQEEGKETARPRLAAVLDQIASRPAEAEEAPSTSDAPAADAAEQAEGAAPDAESAQVEQAEAATGQPTIDPKSPDYARGYEDAMRGTKKCLKPEIKEDAGRLANWQAGHSAAAEQMAKEERGEA
;
A
#
# COMPACT_ATOMS: atom_id res chain seq x y z
N GLY A 1 0.81 30.51 -12.63
CA GLY A 1 0.98 30.43 -11.17
C GLY A 1 0.26 31.60 -10.54
N ALA A 2 0.19 31.62 -9.22
CA ALA A 2 -0.26 32.76 -8.42
C ALA A 2 0.86 33.14 -7.44
N ILE A 3 1.03 34.42 -7.12
CA ILE A 3 1.91 34.84 -6.04
C ILE A 3 1.06 34.83 -4.77
N VAL A 4 1.51 34.10 -3.76
CA VAL A 4 0.83 33.98 -2.47
C VAL A 4 1.81 34.42 -1.39
N GLU A 5 1.34 35.23 -0.45
CA GLU A 5 2.15 35.63 0.70
C GLU A 5 2.14 34.51 1.73
N PHE A 6 3.32 33.98 2.04
CA PHE A 6 3.51 32.93 3.04
C PHE A 6 4.50 33.44 4.10
N SER A 7 4.03 33.60 5.34
CA SER A 7 4.86 34.06 6.47
C SER A 7 5.62 35.37 6.20
N GLY A 8 4.96 36.36 5.58
CA GLY A 8 5.56 37.69 5.29
C GLY A 8 6.54 37.72 4.12
N LYS A 9 6.57 36.67 3.29
CA LYS A 9 7.35 36.64 2.03
C LYS A 9 6.43 36.27 0.87
N ALA A 10 6.54 37.02 -0.23
CA ALA A 10 5.84 36.70 -1.46
C ALA A 10 6.47 35.46 -2.12
N GLN A 11 5.70 34.39 -2.28
CA GLN A 11 6.15 33.16 -2.90
C GLN A 11 5.28 32.81 -4.11
N TRP A 12 5.93 32.50 -5.23
CA TRP A 12 5.23 32.12 -6.46
C TRP A 12 4.82 30.64 -6.40
N MET A 13 3.52 30.36 -6.50
CA MET A 13 2.94 29.03 -6.43
C MET A 13 2.44 28.57 -7.81
N PRO A 14 2.97 27.46 -8.36
CA PRO A 14 2.40 26.86 -9.55
C PRO A 14 1.04 26.23 -9.25
N MET A 15 0.02 26.74 -9.93
CA MET A 15 -1.35 26.21 -9.89
C MET A 15 -1.51 25.07 -10.89
N ILE A 16 -2.39 24.11 -10.60
CA ILE A 16 -2.70 22.97 -11.49
C ILE A 16 -3.10 23.44 -12.90
N GLY A 17 -3.85 24.56 -13.00
CA GLY A 17 -4.20 25.16 -14.29
C GLY A 17 -2.99 25.72 -15.06
N GLY A 18 -2.01 26.26 -14.34
CA GLY A 18 -0.73 26.70 -14.93
C GLY A 18 0.11 25.51 -15.41
N LEU A 19 0.09 24.41 -14.66
CA LEU A 19 0.75 23.16 -15.04
C LEU A 19 0.10 22.58 -16.30
N ARG A 20 -1.24 22.44 -16.34
CA ARG A 20 -1.99 21.97 -17.52
C ARG A 20 -1.74 22.83 -18.76
N LYS A 21 -1.73 24.16 -18.61
CA LYS A 21 -1.46 25.09 -19.73
C LYS A 21 -0.04 24.90 -20.30
N LYS A 22 0.96 24.75 -19.43
CA LYS A 22 2.32 24.46 -19.87
C LYS A 22 2.45 23.07 -20.49
N VAL A 23 1.75 22.08 -19.95
CA VAL A 23 1.78 20.71 -20.49
C VAL A 23 1.24 20.69 -21.91
N ARG A 24 0.13 21.38 -22.16
CA ARG A 24 -0.41 21.54 -23.51
C ARG A 24 0.54 22.32 -24.44
N ASN A 25 1.26 23.31 -23.91
CA ASN A 25 2.22 24.11 -24.68
C ASN A 25 3.55 23.38 -24.94
N SER A 26 3.90 22.35 -24.16
CA SER A 26 5.09 21.51 -24.39
C SER A 26 5.06 20.75 -25.72
N GLY A 27 3.89 20.68 -26.35
CA GLY A 27 3.74 20.18 -27.72
C GLY A 27 3.56 18.67 -27.83
N GLU A 28 3.81 17.90 -26.78
CA GLU A 28 3.78 16.43 -26.83
C GLU A 28 2.53 15.81 -26.20
N ILE A 29 1.88 16.51 -25.25
CA ILE A 29 0.69 16.03 -24.54
C ILE A 29 -0.57 16.70 -25.10
N ALA A 30 -1.53 15.90 -25.54
CA ALA A 30 -2.82 16.37 -26.05
C ALA A 30 -3.79 16.71 -24.90
N THR A 31 -3.99 15.77 -23.98
CA THR A 31 -4.87 15.93 -22.81
C THR A 31 -4.20 15.39 -21.56
N TRP A 32 -4.47 16.04 -20.44
CA TRP A 32 -3.97 15.60 -19.14
C TRP A 32 -4.98 15.88 -18.04
N GLU A 33 -5.48 14.82 -17.43
CA GLU A 33 -6.56 14.85 -16.47
C GLU A 33 -6.16 14.12 -15.20
N ALA A 34 -6.76 14.52 -14.09
CA ALA A 34 -6.54 13.92 -12.78
C ALA A 34 -7.83 14.00 -11.97
N HIS A 35 -8.22 12.87 -11.37
CA HIS A 35 -9.47 12.71 -10.66
C HIS A 35 -9.26 11.91 -9.37
N VAL A 36 -10.20 12.09 -8.44
CA VAL A 36 -10.30 11.30 -7.21
C VAL A 36 -11.37 10.25 -7.43
N VAL A 37 -11.13 9.06 -6.91
CA VAL A 37 -12.06 7.94 -6.86
C VAL A 37 -12.54 7.81 -5.43
N TYR A 38 -13.83 7.62 -5.26
CA TYR A 38 -14.49 7.44 -3.97
C TYR A 38 -15.10 6.04 -3.85
N GLU A 39 -15.45 5.64 -2.63
CA GLU A 39 -15.97 4.30 -2.29
C GLU A 39 -17.19 3.89 -3.14
N ASN A 40 -18.06 4.85 -3.48
CA ASN A 40 -19.28 4.58 -4.22
C ASN A 40 -19.11 4.73 -5.75
N ASP A 41 -17.90 5.00 -6.23
CA ASP A 41 -17.62 5.11 -7.67
C ASP A 41 -17.35 3.73 -8.28
N GLU A 42 -17.78 3.53 -9.52
CA GLU A 42 -17.38 2.36 -10.31
C GLU A 42 -15.97 2.59 -10.87
N PHE A 43 -14.99 1.89 -10.31
CA PHE A 43 -13.58 2.02 -10.71
C PHE A 43 -12.95 0.67 -11.04
N LEU A 44 -12.51 0.53 -12.29
CA LEU A 44 -11.74 -0.61 -12.77
C LEU A 44 -10.33 -0.14 -13.10
N TYR A 45 -9.35 -0.78 -12.48
CA TYR A 45 -7.94 -0.56 -12.75
C TYR A 45 -7.21 -1.89 -12.88
N GLU A 46 -6.69 -2.13 -14.07
CA GLU A 46 -5.94 -3.34 -14.39
C GLU A 46 -4.57 -2.95 -14.95
N LEU A 47 -3.56 -3.60 -14.40
CA LEU A 47 -2.18 -3.55 -14.88
C LEU A 47 -1.91 -4.85 -15.64
N GLY A 48 -1.21 -4.75 -16.75
CA GLY A 48 -0.89 -5.86 -17.63
C GLY A 48 -0.39 -5.34 -18.97
N ASP A 49 -0.34 -6.21 -19.96
CA ASP A 49 0.09 -5.85 -21.32
C ASP A 49 -0.84 -4.80 -21.95
N GLU A 50 -2.14 -4.86 -21.62
CA GLU A 50 -3.13 -3.86 -22.00
C GLU A 50 -3.72 -3.19 -20.75
N PRO A 51 -3.14 -2.08 -20.26
CA PRO A 51 -3.60 -1.43 -19.05
C PRO A 51 -4.96 -0.75 -19.26
N ILE A 52 -5.94 -1.11 -18.42
CA ILE A 52 -7.30 -0.58 -18.43
C ILE A 52 -7.50 0.32 -17.21
N LEU A 53 -8.07 1.50 -17.45
CA LEU A 53 -8.56 2.38 -16.40
C LEU A 53 -9.92 2.90 -16.81
N ARG A 54 -10.96 2.51 -16.09
CA ARG A 54 -12.32 3.00 -16.24
C ARG A 54 -12.79 3.57 -14.92
N HIS A 55 -13.31 4.78 -14.97
CA HIS A 55 -13.88 5.44 -13.81
C HIS A 55 -15.23 6.02 -14.20
N LYS A 56 -16.27 5.61 -13.48
CA LYS A 56 -17.62 6.14 -13.61
C LYS A 56 -18.04 6.68 -12.25
N PRO A 57 -17.94 8.00 -12.06
CA PRO A 57 -18.32 8.65 -10.81
C PRO A 57 -19.80 8.42 -10.50
N THR A 58 -20.12 8.26 -9.23
CA THR A 58 -21.51 8.29 -8.79
C THR A 58 -22.08 9.70 -8.90
N MET A 59 -23.37 9.78 -9.22
CA MET A 59 -24.12 11.05 -9.21
C MET A 59 -24.73 11.36 -7.83
N GLY A 60 -24.69 10.40 -6.91
CA GLY A 60 -25.18 10.52 -5.53
C GLY A 60 -24.09 10.95 -4.56
N GLU A 61 -24.16 10.46 -3.31
CA GLU A 61 -23.09 10.70 -2.33
C GLU A 61 -21.86 9.82 -2.65
N PRO A 62 -20.68 10.42 -2.90
CA PRO A 62 -19.49 9.68 -3.31
C PRO A 62 -18.88 8.81 -2.21
N GLY A 63 -19.10 9.13 -0.92
CA GLY A 63 -18.48 8.41 0.19
C GLY A 63 -17.03 8.85 0.43
N LYS A 64 -16.20 7.98 1.01
CA LYS A 64 -14.81 8.32 1.34
C LYS A 64 -13.90 8.18 0.12
N PRO A 65 -12.83 8.99 0.01
CA PRO A 65 -11.87 8.83 -1.08
C PRO A 65 -11.03 7.57 -0.91
N ILE A 66 -10.87 6.79 -1.98
CA ILE A 66 -10.12 5.52 -2.00
C ILE A 66 -8.81 5.62 -2.79
N ALA A 67 -8.78 6.45 -3.83
CA ALA A 67 -7.63 6.61 -4.71
C ALA A 67 -7.70 7.94 -5.46
N ALA A 68 -6.60 8.32 -6.11
CA ALA A 68 -6.60 9.34 -7.15
C ALA A 68 -5.79 8.83 -8.33
N TYR A 69 -6.20 9.18 -9.53
CA TYR A 69 -5.50 8.78 -10.75
C TYR A 69 -5.26 9.98 -11.66
N SER A 70 -4.35 9.81 -12.59
CA SER A 70 -4.08 10.73 -13.67
C SER A 70 -3.92 10.01 -15.00
N ILE A 71 -4.51 10.56 -16.06
CA ILE A 71 -4.43 10.05 -17.42
C ILE A 71 -3.88 11.15 -18.31
N ALA A 72 -2.82 10.85 -19.04
CA ALA A 72 -2.26 11.72 -20.06
C ALA A 72 -2.37 11.01 -21.41
N VAL A 73 -2.88 11.72 -22.40
CA VAL A 73 -2.88 11.26 -23.80
C VAL A 73 -1.87 12.09 -24.54
N LEU A 74 -0.86 11.44 -25.10
CA LEU A 74 0.15 12.07 -25.95
C LEU A 74 -0.44 12.34 -27.34
N LYS A 75 0.15 13.28 -28.08
CA LYS A 75 -0.24 13.53 -29.47
C LYS A 75 0.03 12.33 -30.39
N SER A 76 0.94 11.44 -30.02
CA SER A 76 1.16 10.15 -30.68
C SER A 76 -0.03 9.17 -30.53
N GLY A 77 -0.97 9.45 -29.61
CA GLY A 77 -2.08 8.57 -29.26
C GLY A 77 -1.78 7.64 -28.08
N GLU A 78 -0.54 7.58 -27.62
CA GLU A 78 -0.14 6.81 -26.44
C GLU A 78 -0.82 7.38 -25.18
N LYS A 79 -1.27 6.47 -24.29
CA LYS A 79 -1.95 6.81 -23.05
C LYS A 79 -1.12 6.38 -21.86
N SER A 80 -0.59 7.34 -21.13
CA SER A 80 0.06 7.11 -19.84
C SER A 80 -0.95 7.26 -18.71
N ARG A 81 -0.86 6.39 -17.71
CA ARG A 81 -1.78 6.33 -16.57
C ARG A 81 -0.98 6.17 -15.30
N GLU A 82 -1.33 6.95 -14.28
CA GLU A 82 -0.75 6.85 -12.95
C GLU A 82 -1.88 6.76 -11.94
N VAL A 83 -1.80 5.81 -11.00
CA VAL A 83 -2.81 5.63 -9.94
C VAL A 83 -2.10 5.65 -8.59
N MET A 84 -2.66 6.42 -7.67
CA MET A 84 -2.24 6.47 -6.28
C MET A 84 -3.36 6.05 -5.35
N THR A 85 -3.08 5.10 -4.46
CA THR A 85 -4.03 4.70 -3.43
C THR A 85 -4.14 5.78 -2.35
N PHE A 86 -5.25 5.79 -1.60
CA PHE A 86 -5.43 6.67 -0.45
C PHE A 86 -4.23 6.62 0.51
N ALA A 87 -3.72 5.42 0.80
CA ALA A 87 -2.56 5.24 1.67
C ALA A 87 -1.28 5.91 1.12
N GLN A 88 -1.07 5.85 -0.20
CA GLN A 88 0.08 6.52 -0.82
C GLN A 88 -0.06 8.05 -0.78
N ILE A 89 -1.27 8.56 -0.93
CA ILE A 89 -1.55 10.01 -0.84
C ILE A 89 -1.36 10.50 0.60
N GLU A 90 -1.86 9.75 1.58
CA GLU A 90 -1.65 10.08 3.00
C GLU A 90 -0.18 10.02 3.41
N LYS A 91 0.64 9.13 2.82
CA LYS A 91 2.10 9.17 2.99
C LYS A 91 2.69 10.51 2.50
N VAL A 92 2.25 11.02 1.36
CA VAL A 92 2.70 12.33 0.85
C VAL A 92 2.22 13.46 1.78
N ARG A 93 0.97 13.39 2.24
CA ARG A 93 0.41 14.34 3.19
C ARG A 93 1.22 14.37 4.50
N ALA A 94 1.63 13.22 5.02
CA ALA A 94 2.36 13.12 6.30
C ALA A 94 3.69 13.88 6.30
N VAL A 95 4.34 13.99 5.13
CA VAL A 95 5.60 14.75 4.95
C VAL A 95 5.34 16.26 4.74
N SER A 96 4.11 16.65 4.40
CA SER A 96 3.76 18.05 4.18
C SER A 96 3.70 18.85 5.49
N ARG A 97 4.27 20.06 5.48
CA ARG A 97 4.14 21.03 6.59
C ARG A 97 2.68 21.41 6.89
N ALA A 98 1.81 21.35 5.88
CA ALA A 98 0.39 21.66 5.99
C ALA A 98 -0.48 20.42 6.25
N LYS A 99 0.07 19.31 6.77
CA LYS A 99 -0.67 18.04 6.94
C LYS A 99 -1.96 18.17 7.77
N ASN A 100 -1.92 18.97 8.84
CA ASN A 100 -3.01 19.12 9.80
C ASN A 100 -3.79 20.44 9.63
N ASN A 101 -3.41 21.30 8.70
CA ASN A 101 -3.97 22.65 8.56
C ASN A 101 -4.11 23.04 7.09
N GLY A 102 -5.08 23.90 6.78
CA GLY A 102 -5.20 24.48 5.44
C GLY A 102 -5.68 23.48 4.37
N PRO A 103 -5.10 23.49 3.15
CA PRO A 103 -5.68 22.82 1.99
C PRO A 103 -5.89 21.31 2.11
N TRP A 104 -5.07 20.61 2.90
CA TRP A 104 -5.24 19.17 3.10
C TRP A 104 -6.47 18.81 3.93
N VAL A 105 -6.93 19.72 4.79
CA VAL A 105 -8.13 19.53 5.62
C VAL A 105 -9.38 20.01 4.87
N GLN A 106 -9.30 21.18 4.23
CA GLN A 106 -10.45 21.80 3.56
C GLN A 106 -10.70 21.26 2.15
N TRP A 107 -9.64 20.89 1.42
CA TRP A 107 -9.70 20.52 -0.01
C TRP A 107 -8.82 19.29 -0.31
N TRP A 108 -8.99 18.23 0.47
CA TRP A 108 -8.23 16.99 0.31
C TRP A 108 -8.23 16.48 -1.14
N GLY A 109 -9.39 16.51 -1.82
CA GLY A 109 -9.51 16.03 -3.19
C GLY A 109 -8.75 16.86 -4.24
N GLU A 110 -8.56 18.16 -4.02
CA GLU A 110 -7.68 18.98 -4.87
C GLU A 110 -6.20 18.63 -4.63
N MET A 111 -5.82 18.42 -3.36
CA MET A 111 -4.47 18.03 -2.98
C MET A 111 -4.09 16.63 -3.49
N ALA A 112 -5.02 15.68 -3.42
CA ALA A 112 -4.87 14.35 -4.00
C ALA A 112 -4.63 14.41 -5.51
N ARG A 113 -5.45 15.20 -6.24
CA ARG A 113 -5.28 15.43 -7.68
C ARG A 113 -3.94 16.08 -8.02
N LYS A 114 -3.50 17.09 -7.26
CA LYS A 114 -2.19 17.71 -7.45
C LYS A 114 -1.06 16.70 -7.21
N THR A 115 -1.20 15.87 -6.19
CA THR A 115 -0.20 14.86 -5.82
C THR A 115 0.00 13.82 -6.91
N VAL A 116 -1.08 13.23 -7.42
CA VAL A 116 -0.99 12.22 -8.50
C VAL A 116 -0.51 12.84 -9.81
N ALA A 117 -0.97 14.03 -10.16
CA ALA A 117 -0.48 14.74 -11.34
C ALA A 117 1.03 15.01 -11.24
N ARG A 118 1.53 15.47 -10.07
CA ARG A 118 2.96 15.70 -9.87
C ARG A 118 3.80 14.42 -9.99
N ARG A 119 3.27 13.28 -9.53
CA ARG A 119 3.98 12.00 -9.69
C ARG A 119 4.00 11.59 -11.16
N HIS A 120 2.84 11.65 -11.81
CA HIS A 120 2.70 11.28 -13.22
C HIS A 120 3.61 12.12 -14.11
N SER A 121 3.80 13.39 -13.80
CA SER A 121 4.62 14.26 -14.64
C SER A 121 6.10 13.91 -14.68
N LYS A 122 6.60 13.12 -13.74
CA LYS A 122 8.00 12.62 -13.75
C LYS A 122 8.24 11.53 -14.78
N VAL A 123 7.18 10.89 -15.28
CA VAL A 123 7.25 9.79 -16.24
C VAL A 123 6.91 10.29 -17.65
N LEU A 124 6.16 11.37 -17.75
CA LEU A 124 5.73 11.92 -19.03
C LEU A 124 6.88 12.65 -19.73
N PRO A 125 6.98 12.56 -21.06
CA PRO A 125 7.91 13.38 -21.82
C PRO A 125 7.39 14.82 -21.80
N MET A 126 7.94 15.61 -20.89
CA MET A 126 7.64 17.04 -20.76
C MET A 126 8.87 17.87 -21.08
N SER A 127 8.63 19.02 -21.71
CA SER A 127 9.66 20.05 -21.90
C SER A 127 10.33 20.44 -20.57
N THR A 128 11.63 20.68 -20.63
CA THR A 128 12.49 21.13 -19.51
C THR A 128 11.92 22.31 -18.71
N ASP A 129 11.13 23.18 -19.34
CA ASP A 129 10.48 24.34 -18.72
C ASP A 129 9.39 24.00 -17.68
N LEU A 130 8.91 22.74 -17.71
CA LEU A 130 7.94 22.19 -16.77
C LEU A 130 8.61 21.51 -15.59
N ASP A 131 9.73 20.84 -15.84
CA ASP A 131 10.59 20.27 -14.79
C ASP A 131 11.09 21.36 -13.85
N ASP A 132 11.52 22.51 -14.38
CA ASP A 132 11.93 23.66 -13.57
C ASP A 132 10.78 24.23 -12.72
N LEU A 133 9.55 24.18 -13.23
CA LEU A 133 8.36 24.64 -12.53
C LEU A 133 7.99 23.72 -11.37
N MET A 134 8.17 22.41 -11.58
CA MET A 134 7.94 21.39 -10.57
C MET A 134 9.01 21.44 -9.49
N ARG A 135 10.28 21.64 -9.84
CA ARG A 135 11.37 21.85 -8.88
C ARG A 135 11.11 23.06 -7.99
N ARG A 136 10.63 24.18 -8.54
CA ARG A 136 10.27 25.36 -7.75
C ARG A 136 9.06 25.14 -6.83
N ASP A 137 8.12 24.27 -7.20
CA ASP A 137 7.03 23.83 -6.28
C ASP A 137 7.60 22.98 -5.14
N ASP A 138 8.58 22.13 -5.41
CA ASP A 138 9.24 21.29 -4.40
C ASP A 138 9.98 22.13 -3.34
N ASP A 139 10.62 23.24 -3.75
CA ASP A 139 11.27 24.17 -2.82
C ASP A 139 10.27 24.91 -1.91
N LEU A 140 9.04 25.08 -2.37
CA LEU A 140 7.95 25.72 -1.62
C LEU A 140 7.28 24.73 -0.64
N TYR A 141 7.22 23.46 -0.99
CA TYR A 141 6.75 22.38 -0.14
C TYR A 141 7.92 21.49 0.30
N ASP A 142 8.87 22.08 1.04
CA ASP A 142 10.14 21.46 1.45
C ASP A 142 10.02 19.98 1.87
N PHE A 143 10.28 19.09 0.91
CA PHE A 143 10.42 17.65 1.08
C PHE A 143 11.86 17.25 1.44
N LYS A 144 12.77 18.19 1.75
CA LYS A 144 14.19 17.85 2.05
C LYS A 144 14.34 16.85 3.19
N GLY A 145 13.40 16.82 4.13
CA GLY A 145 13.41 15.82 5.21
C GLY A 145 13.22 14.36 4.77
N ALA A 146 12.69 14.11 3.57
CA ALA A 146 12.54 12.76 3.04
C ALA A 146 13.65 12.36 2.05
N GLN A 147 14.53 13.29 1.65
CA GLN A 147 15.70 12.99 0.81
C GLN A 147 16.95 12.66 1.61
N GLU A 148 17.04 13.01 2.89
CA GLU A 148 18.24 12.72 3.70
C GLU A 148 18.34 11.26 4.18
N GLU A 149 17.28 10.45 4.12
CA GLU A 149 17.37 9.01 4.41
C GLU A 149 17.66 8.16 3.15
N GLY A 150 17.61 8.77 1.96
CA GLY A 150 18.11 8.17 0.74
C GLY A 150 19.55 8.59 0.51
N LYS A 151 20.49 8.09 1.33
CA LYS A 151 21.92 8.20 1.03
C LYS A 151 22.12 7.86 -0.44
N GLU A 152 22.61 8.84 -1.17
CA GLU A 152 23.03 8.79 -2.55
C GLU A 152 24.11 7.71 -2.68
N THR A 153 23.70 6.44 -2.82
CA THR A 153 24.61 5.41 -3.32
C THR A 153 24.77 5.72 -4.80
N ALA A 154 25.85 6.45 -5.10
CA ALA A 154 26.30 6.72 -6.44
C ALA A 154 26.20 5.43 -7.26
N ARG A 155 25.27 5.39 -8.22
CA ARG A 155 25.20 4.29 -9.18
C ARG A 155 26.55 4.27 -9.92
N PRO A 156 27.28 3.14 -9.94
CA PRO A 156 28.54 3.10 -10.66
C PRO A 156 28.29 3.40 -12.13
N ARG A 157 29.15 4.24 -12.71
CA ARG A 157 29.09 4.59 -14.14
C ARG A 157 29.24 3.30 -14.95
N LEU A 158 28.52 3.20 -16.07
CA LEU A 158 28.51 2.02 -16.96
C LEU A 158 29.93 1.55 -17.35
N ALA A 159 30.86 2.50 -17.49
CA ALA A 159 32.27 2.22 -17.76
C ALA A 159 32.96 1.40 -16.66
N ALA A 160 32.63 1.62 -15.38
CA ALA A 160 33.22 0.89 -14.26
C ALA A 160 32.72 -0.56 -14.17
N VAL A 161 31.47 -0.82 -14.60
CA VAL A 161 30.90 -2.18 -14.65
C VAL A 161 31.51 -2.97 -15.81
N LEU A 162 31.72 -2.33 -16.96
CA LEU A 162 32.39 -2.94 -18.12
C LEU A 162 33.85 -3.31 -17.83
N ASP A 163 34.58 -2.46 -17.10
CA ASP A 163 35.97 -2.71 -16.73
C ASP A 163 36.09 -3.89 -15.73
N GLN A 164 35.10 -4.04 -14.84
CA GLN A 164 35.00 -5.16 -13.89
C GLN A 164 34.69 -6.51 -14.56
N ILE A 165 33.96 -6.49 -15.68
CA ILE A 165 33.69 -7.69 -16.48
C ILE A 165 34.91 -8.07 -17.32
N ALA A 166 35.65 -7.08 -17.82
CA ALA A 166 36.87 -7.29 -18.61
C ALA A 166 38.07 -7.79 -17.79
N SER A 167 38.09 -7.55 -16.48
CA SER A 167 39.20 -7.90 -15.59
C SER A 167 39.01 -9.21 -14.81
N ARG A 168 37.95 -9.99 -15.11
CA ARG A 168 37.76 -11.33 -14.53
C ARG A 168 38.67 -12.34 -15.25
N PRO A 169 39.65 -12.98 -14.58
CA PRO A 169 40.47 -13.98 -15.22
C PRO A 169 39.61 -15.21 -15.58
N ALA A 170 39.80 -15.72 -16.79
CA ALA A 170 39.20 -16.95 -17.26
C ALA A 170 39.96 -18.14 -16.65
N GLU A 171 39.37 -18.79 -15.64
CA GLU A 171 39.72 -20.17 -15.31
C GLU A 171 38.79 -21.10 -16.08
N ALA A 172 39.41 -21.96 -16.88
CA ALA A 172 38.78 -23.05 -17.60
C ALA A 172 38.83 -24.31 -16.73
N GLU A 173 37.69 -25.00 -16.60
CA GLU A 173 37.58 -26.42 -16.22
C GLU A 173 36.15 -26.87 -16.60
N GLU A 174 36.01 -27.44 -17.79
CA GLU A 174 35.83 -28.88 -18.06
C GLU A 174 34.50 -29.49 -17.56
N ALA A 175 33.66 -29.86 -18.54
CA ALA A 175 32.45 -30.65 -18.35
C ALA A 175 32.78 -32.13 -18.08
N PRO A 176 31.83 -32.89 -17.50
CA PRO A 176 31.63 -34.23 -18.04
C PRO A 176 30.16 -34.61 -18.27
N SER A 177 30.04 -35.49 -19.27
CA SER A 177 28.84 -36.13 -19.81
C SER A 177 28.53 -37.45 -19.08
N THR A 178 27.22 -37.70 -18.89
CA THR A 178 26.45 -38.97 -18.95
C THR A 178 26.96 -40.30 -18.36
N SER A 179 25.97 -41.00 -17.76
CA SER A 179 25.76 -42.46 -17.66
C SER A 179 26.33 -43.18 -16.43
N ASP A 180 25.45 -43.56 -15.50
CA ASP A 180 24.94 -44.93 -15.43
C ASP A 180 23.74 -45.03 -14.47
N ALA A 181 22.73 -45.79 -14.87
CA ALA A 181 21.68 -46.33 -14.00
C ALA A 181 22.07 -47.79 -13.64
N PRO A 182 21.47 -48.44 -12.63
CA PRO A 182 20.12 -48.98 -12.85
C PRO A 182 19.20 -48.97 -11.61
N ALA A 183 17.95 -49.29 -11.92
CA ALA A 183 16.75 -49.32 -11.09
C ALA A 183 16.60 -50.57 -10.20
N ALA A 184 15.68 -50.47 -9.22
CA ALA A 184 14.73 -51.50 -8.73
C ALA A 184 14.22 -51.07 -7.33
N ASP A 185 13.01 -51.34 -6.83
CA ASP A 185 11.67 -51.70 -7.30
C ASP A 185 10.79 -51.74 -6.02
N ALA A 186 9.46 -51.73 -6.16
CA ALA A 186 8.40 -52.05 -5.18
C ALA A 186 8.11 -51.03 -4.03
N ALA A 187 6.92 -50.43 -3.89
CA ALA A 187 5.56 -50.99 -3.64
C ALA A 187 5.52 -51.70 -2.25
N GLU A 188 4.55 -51.55 -1.33
CA GLU A 188 3.14 -51.16 -1.33
C GLU A 188 2.60 -51.24 0.14
N GLN A 189 1.67 -50.35 0.55
CA GLN A 189 0.54 -50.52 1.53
C GLN A 189 0.80 -51.05 2.98
N ALA A 190 -0.07 -50.96 3.99
CA ALA A 190 -1.26 -50.20 4.40
C ALA A 190 -1.62 -50.65 5.86
N GLU A 191 -2.66 -50.05 6.45
CA GLU A 191 -3.38 -50.42 7.70
C GLU A 191 -2.69 -50.09 9.04
N GLY A 192 -3.29 -49.45 10.05
CA GLY A 192 -4.69 -49.18 10.36
C GLY A 192 -5.09 -49.91 11.65
N ALA A 193 -5.18 -49.21 12.80
CA ALA A 193 -6.06 -49.56 13.95
C ALA A 193 -5.89 -48.58 15.13
N ALA A 194 -7.01 -48.02 15.59
CA ALA A 194 -7.18 -47.43 16.92
C ALA A 194 -7.34 -48.54 17.98
N PRO A 195 -7.16 -48.25 19.29
CA PRO A 195 -8.35 -47.96 20.11
C PRO A 195 -8.16 -46.94 21.26
N ASP A 196 -9.30 -46.48 21.78
CA ASP A 196 -9.53 -45.65 22.98
C ASP A 196 -9.01 -46.23 24.32
N ALA A 197 -8.64 -45.33 25.26
CA ALA A 197 -9.18 -45.22 26.64
C ALA A 197 -8.16 -44.66 27.67
N GLU A 198 -8.45 -43.43 28.13
CA GLU A 198 -8.47 -42.93 29.53
C GLU A 198 -7.32 -43.22 30.53
N SER A 199 -6.64 -42.16 30.98
CA SER A 199 -6.37 -41.77 32.40
C SER A 199 -4.96 -41.21 32.69
N ALA A 200 -4.91 -39.89 32.87
CA ALA A 200 -4.27 -39.11 33.94
C ALA A 200 -2.79 -39.35 34.40
N GLN A 201 -1.98 -38.29 34.16
CA GLN A 201 -0.89 -37.70 34.98
C GLN A 201 0.47 -38.45 35.00
N VAL A 202 1.69 -37.87 34.92
CA VAL A 202 2.28 -36.58 35.34
C VAL A 202 3.51 -36.25 34.46
N GLU A 203 3.73 -34.95 34.22
CA GLU A 203 4.95 -34.21 33.81
C GLU A 203 6.22 -34.96 33.35
N GLN A 204 6.72 -34.60 32.16
CA GLN A 204 7.90 -33.71 32.06
C GLN A 204 8.07 -33.09 30.66
N ALA A 205 8.66 -31.90 30.68
CA ALA A 205 8.77 -30.90 29.64
C ALA A 205 9.45 -31.36 28.35
N GLU A 206 8.85 -31.01 27.20
CA GLU A 206 9.56 -30.80 25.94
C GLU A 206 8.80 -29.82 25.04
N ALA A 207 9.55 -28.93 24.40
CA ALA A 207 9.10 -27.71 23.76
C ALA A 207 8.16 -27.96 22.55
N ALA A 208 6.97 -27.35 22.56
CA ALA A 208 6.06 -27.34 21.42
C ALA A 208 5.28 -26.01 21.34
N THR A 209 5.31 -25.42 20.15
CA THR A 209 4.48 -24.34 19.59
C THR A 209 3.25 -23.94 20.43
N GLY A 210 3.39 -22.87 21.22
CA GLY A 210 2.35 -22.38 22.12
C GLY A 210 1.16 -21.77 21.38
N GLN A 211 0.06 -22.53 21.28
CA GLN A 211 -1.26 -21.95 21.03
C GLN A 211 -1.74 -21.27 22.33
N PRO A 212 -2.26 -20.04 22.27
CA PRO A 212 -2.80 -19.37 23.45
C PRO A 212 -4.04 -20.12 23.95
N THR A 213 -4.03 -20.53 25.21
CA THR A 213 -5.18 -21.14 25.90
C THR A 213 -6.32 -20.13 26.02
N ILE A 214 -7.48 -20.51 25.50
CA ILE A 214 -8.71 -19.69 25.53
C ILE A 214 -9.55 -20.13 26.73
N ASP A 215 -9.72 -19.24 27.70
CA ASP A 215 -10.50 -19.45 28.93
C ASP A 215 -11.82 -18.66 28.87
N PRO A 216 -12.98 -19.32 28.69
CA PRO A 216 -14.30 -18.66 28.57
C PRO A 216 -14.75 -17.90 29.83
N LYS A 217 -14.08 -18.09 30.97
CA LYS A 217 -14.34 -17.39 32.24
C LYS A 217 -13.36 -16.26 32.53
N SER A 218 -12.43 -15.97 31.61
CA SER A 218 -11.43 -14.92 31.77
C SER A 218 -12.08 -13.53 31.74
N PRO A 219 -11.59 -12.56 32.54
CA PRO A 219 -12.04 -11.17 32.47
C PRO A 219 -11.76 -10.54 31.09
N ASP A 220 -10.75 -11.00 30.37
CA ASP A 220 -10.43 -10.52 29.02
C ASP A 220 -11.44 -11.06 27.98
N TYR A 221 -11.96 -12.28 28.18
CA TYR A 221 -13.05 -12.85 27.36
C TYR A 221 -14.37 -12.09 27.54
N ALA A 222 -14.77 -11.85 28.80
CA ALA A 222 -15.98 -11.07 29.10
C ALA A 222 -15.92 -9.65 28.50
N ARG A 223 -14.73 -9.03 28.53
CA ARG A 223 -14.50 -7.73 27.92
C ARG A 223 -14.59 -7.75 26.39
N GLY A 224 -14.08 -8.80 25.75
CA GLY A 224 -14.26 -9.00 24.30
C GLY A 224 -15.73 -9.08 23.90
N TYR A 225 -16.52 -9.80 24.70
CA TYR A 225 -17.96 -9.94 24.51
C TYR A 225 -18.69 -8.59 24.64
N GLU A 226 -18.40 -7.81 25.69
CA GLU A 226 -18.98 -6.47 25.87
C GLU A 226 -18.58 -5.50 24.74
N ASP A 227 -17.33 -5.54 24.31
CA ASP A 227 -16.83 -4.66 23.25
C ASP A 227 -17.48 -4.97 21.89
N ALA A 228 -17.76 -6.24 21.60
CA ALA A 228 -18.54 -6.66 20.44
C ALA A 228 -19.99 -6.15 20.50
N MET A 229 -20.67 -6.30 21.64
CA MET A 229 -22.02 -5.78 21.84
C MET A 229 -22.10 -4.25 21.69
N ARG A 230 -21.00 -3.54 21.99
CA ARG A 230 -20.88 -2.09 21.78
C ARG A 230 -20.50 -1.69 20.34
N GLY A 231 -20.35 -2.65 19.43
CA GLY A 231 -19.95 -2.41 18.03
C GLY A 231 -18.48 -2.03 17.86
N THR A 232 -17.65 -2.27 18.86
CA THR A 232 -16.22 -1.93 18.81
C THR A 232 -15.48 -3.00 18.00
N LYS A 233 -14.80 -2.59 16.92
CA LYS A 233 -14.16 -3.52 15.98
C LYS A 233 -12.76 -4.01 16.41
N LYS A 234 -12.15 -3.41 17.44
CA LYS A 234 -10.76 -3.69 17.88
C LYS A 234 -10.59 -3.45 19.37
N CYS A 235 -9.72 -4.21 20.04
CA CYS A 235 -9.38 -3.97 21.44
C CYS A 235 -8.68 -2.61 21.60
N LEU A 236 -9.25 -1.72 22.42
CA LEU A 236 -8.75 -0.35 22.66
C LEU A 236 -7.73 -0.28 23.82
N LYS A 237 -7.54 -1.37 24.55
CA LYS A 237 -6.61 -1.40 25.69
C LYS A 237 -5.22 -1.91 25.28
N PRO A 238 -4.16 -1.09 25.43
CA PRO A 238 -2.80 -1.48 25.05
C PRO A 238 -2.30 -2.68 25.86
N GLU A 239 -2.64 -2.76 27.14
CA GLU A 239 -2.27 -3.84 28.08
C GLU A 239 -2.75 -5.24 27.65
N ILE A 240 -3.87 -5.32 26.91
CA ILE A 240 -4.44 -6.56 26.39
C ILE A 240 -3.90 -6.85 24.98
N LYS A 241 -3.57 -5.79 24.22
CA LYS A 241 -3.07 -5.88 22.85
C LYS A 241 -1.62 -6.34 22.77
N GLU A 242 -0.82 -6.02 23.79
CA GLU A 242 0.61 -6.36 23.85
C GLU A 242 0.85 -7.81 24.31
N ASP A 243 -0.12 -8.43 24.99
CA ASP A 243 -0.06 -9.82 25.42
C ASP A 243 -0.88 -10.72 24.47
N ALA A 244 -0.20 -11.64 23.78
CA ALA A 244 -0.82 -12.51 22.79
C ALA A 244 -1.88 -13.46 23.37
N GLY A 245 -1.72 -13.91 24.62
CA GLY A 245 -2.68 -14.79 25.30
C GLY A 245 -3.92 -14.04 25.76
N ARG A 246 -3.75 -12.82 26.26
CA ARG A 246 -4.88 -11.95 26.65
C ARG A 246 -5.65 -11.45 25.44
N LEU A 247 -4.96 -11.13 24.35
CA LEU A 247 -5.59 -10.76 23.08
C LEU A 247 -6.41 -11.91 22.49
N ALA A 248 -5.90 -13.15 22.54
CA ALA A 248 -6.62 -14.32 22.07
C ALA A 248 -7.90 -14.57 22.89
N ASN A 249 -7.84 -14.41 24.21
CA ASN A 249 -9.02 -14.49 25.08
C ASN A 249 -10.06 -13.41 24.76
N TRP A 250 -9.62 -12.16 24.53
CA TRP A 250 -10.51 -11.07 24.13
C TRP A 250 -11.13 -11.31 22.75
N GLN A 251 -10.36 -11.78 21.78
CA GLN A 251 -10.85 -12.10 20.43
C GLN A 251 -11.90 -13.22 20.46
N ALA A 252 -11.68 -14.26 21.27
CA ALA A 252 -12.64 -15.34 21.43
C ALA A 252 -13.98 -14.84 22.00
N GLY A 253 -13.95 -13.95 23.00
CA GLY A 253 -15.17 -13.34 23.55
C GLY A 253 -15.88 -12.43 22.55
N HIS A 254 -15.12 -11.68 21.75
CA HIS A 254 -15.65 -10.79 20.70
C HIS A 254 -16.37 -11.57 19.59
N SER A 255 -15.75 -12.67 19.13
CA SER A 255 -16.35 -13.57 18.15
C SER A 255 -17.61 -14.25 18.67
N ALA A 256 -17.61 -14.71 19.93
CA ALA A 256 -18.79 -15.34 20.54
C ALA A 256 -20.01 -14.39 20.62
N ALA A 257 -19.79 -13.12 20.97
CA ALA A 257 -20.84 -12.10 20.94
C ALA A 257 -21.33 -11.80 19.52
N ALA A 258 -20.43 -11.73 18.54
CA ALA A 258 -20.80 -11.52 17.14
C ALA A 258 -21.65 -12.68 16.60
N GLU A 259 -21.33 -13.91 16.96
CA GLU A 259 -22.14 -15.09 16.63
C GLU A 259 -23.51 -15.06 17.29
N GLN A 260 -23.62 -14.60 18.54
CA GLN A 260 -24.90 -14.46 19.21
C GLN A 260 -25.77 -13.38 18.57
N MET A 261 -25.22 -12.20 18.27
CA MET A 261 -25.95 -11.15 17.54
C MET A 261 -26.42 -11.65 16.16
N ALA A 262 -25.57 -12.41 15.45
CA ALA A 262 -25.93 -12.99 14.16
C ALA A 262 -26.99 -14.10 14.24
N LYS A 263 -27.15 -14.77 15.39
CA LYS A 263 -28.24 -15.73 15.65
C LYS A 263 -29.55 -15.01 15.97
N GLU A 264 -29.49 -13.96 16.78
CA GLU A 264 -30.64 -13.10 17.10
C GLU A 264 -31.21 -12.41 15.84
N GLU A 265 -30.35 -11.92 14.94
CA GLU A 265 -30.77 -11.35 13.64
C GLU A 265 -31.40 -12.38 12.69
N ARG A 266 -31.06 -13.67 12.83
CA ARG A 266 -31.64 -14.78 12.03
C ARG A 266 -32.96 -15.31 12.60
N GLY A 267 -33.42 -14.82 13.76
CA GLY A 267 -34.67 -15.26 14.38
C GLY A 267 -34.62 -16.69 14.92
N GLU A 268 -33.42 -17.24 15.14
CA GLU A 268 -33.20 -18.53 15.81
C GLU A 268 -32.94 -18.27 17.30
N ALA A 269 -34.01 -17.95 18.04
CA ALA A 269 -33.99 -17.81 19.50
C ALA A 269 -34.93 -18.86 20.13
#